data_AF-A0A9X1IXE5-F1
#
_entry.id   AF-A0A9X1IXE5-F1
#
_cell.length_a   1.000
_cell.length_b   1.000
_cell.length_c   1.000
_cell.angle_alpha   90.00
_cell.angle_beta   90.00
_cell.angle_gamma   90.00
#
_symmetry.space_group_name_H-M   'P 1'
#
loop_
_entity.id
_entity.type
_entity.pdbx_description
1 polymer ?
#
loop_
_entity_poly.entity_id
_entity_poly.type
_entity_poly.pdbx_seq_one_letter_code
_entity_poly.pdbx_strand_id
1 'polypeptide(L)' 'MTPALQKMWISFIAMGFMVISIFLIYLSRYKLKGFWRVLTAIIAYILMILAGLIILIVVLSGPTT' A
#
# COMPACT_ATOMS: atom_id res chain seq x y z
N MET A 1 -17.83 -12.90 12.04
CA MET A 1 -16.77 -13.02 11.03
C MET A 1 -15.77 -14.06 11.52
N THR A 2 -15.35 -15.00 10.69
CA THR A 2 -14.27 -15.92 11.09
C THR A 2 -12.94 -15.14 11.07
N PRO A 3 -11.96 -15.47 11.95
CA PRO A 3 -10.64 -14.82 11.96
C PRO A 3 -9.96 -14.85 10.60
N ALA A 4 -10.16 -15.95 9.85
CA ALA A 4 -9.69 -16.11 8.48
C ALA A 4 -10.31 -15.09 7.50
N LEU A 5 -11.62 -14.86 7.58
CA LEU A 5 -12.31 -13.90 6.70
C LEU A 5 -11.85 -12.46 6.98
N GLN A 6 -11.61 -12.10 8.24
CA GLN A 6 -11.07 -10.78 8.59
C GLN A 6 -9.66 -10.56 8.02
N LYS A 7 -8.76 -11.54 8.16
CA LYS A 7 -7.40 -11.48 7.60
C LYS A 7 -7.41 -11.32 6.07
N MET A 8 -8.32 -11.99 5.37
CA MET A 8 -8.50 -11.84 3.92
C MET A 8 -8.91 -10.41 3.53
N TRP A 9 -9.90 -9.82 4.20
CA TRP A 9 -10.34 -8.45 3.93
C TRP A 9 -9.22 -7.43 4.18
N ILE A 10 -8.41 -7.63 5.22
CA ILE A 10 -7.24 -6.80 5.51
C ILE A 10 -6.19 -6.91 4.40
N SER A 11 -5.92 -8.10 3.88
CA SER A 11 -5.06 -8.28 2.69
C SER A 11 -5.62 -7.58 1.45
N PHE A 12 -6.95 -7.62 1.25
CA PHE A 12 -7.61 -6.94 0.14
C PHE A 12 -7.45 -5.41 0.22
N ILE A 13 -7.59 -4.85 1.41
CA ILE A 13 -7.35 -3.43 1.68
C ILE A 13 -5.88 -3.08 1.41
N ALA A 14 -4.94 -3.94 1.85
CA ALA A 14 -3.52 -3.73 1.61
C ALA A 14 -3.15 -3.75 0.11
N MET A 15 -3.72 -4.66 -0.67
CA MET A 15 -3.58 -4.68 -2.13
C MET A 15 -4.17 -3.43 -2.78
N GLY A 16 -5.32 -2.93 -2.30
CA GLY A 16 -5.88 -1.66 -2.75
C GLY A 16 -4.94 -0.47 -2.50
N PHE A 17 -4.30 -0.43 -1.32
CA PHE A 17 -3.28 0.57 -0.99
C PHE A 17 -2.06 0.52 -1.93
N MET A 18 -1.61 -0.68 -2.34
CA MET A 18 -0.52 -0.83 -3.31
C MET A 18 -0.89 -0.28 -4.70
N VAL A 19 -2.11 -0.54 -5.17
CA VAL A 19 -2.58 -0.03 -6.47
C VAL A 19 -2.63 1.50 -6.46
N ILE A 20 -3.14 2.11 -5.38
CA ILE A 20 -3.18 3.56 -5.20
C ILE A 20 -1.76 4.14 -5.18
N SER A 21 -0.84 3.51 -4.45
CA SER A 21 0.56 3.94 -4.39
C SER A 21 1.23 3.92 -5.78
N ILE A 22 1.05 2.85 -6.55
CA ILE A 22 1.57 2.75 -7.93
C ILE A 22 0.97 3.84 -8.82
N PHE A 23 -0.32 4.14 -8.69
CA PHE A 23 -0.99 5.20 -9.45
C PHE A 23 -0.41 6.59 -9.11
N LEU A 24 -0.14 6.86 -7.83
CA LEU A 24 0.53 8.09 -7.39
C LEU A 24 1.97 8.18 -7.90
N ILE A 25 2.73 7.07 -7.87
CA ILE A 25 4.09 7.02 -8.41
C ILE A 25 4.06 7.29 -9.92
N TYR A 26 3.10 6.72 -10.64
CA TYR A 26 2.94 6.95 -12.08
C TYR A 26 2.62 8.43 -12.36
N LEU A 27 1.68 9.02 -11.61
CA LEU A 27 1.32 10.44 -11.76
C LEU A 27 2.50 11.38 -11.42
N SER A 28 3.27 11.04 -10.38
CA SER A 28 4.49 11.76 -9.98
C SER A 28 5.58 11.72 -11.06
N ARG A 29 5.76 10.58 -11.73
CA ARG A 29 6.79 10.40 -12.76
C ARG A 29 6.44 11.04 -14.10
N TYR A 30 5.17 10.99 -14.51
CA TYR A 30 4.78 11.38 -15.87
C TYR A 30 4.15 12.77 -15.99
N LYS A 31 3.52 13.31 -14.93
CA LYS A 31 2.76 14.58 -15.02
C LYS A 31 3.34 15.75 -14.23
N LEU A 32 4.20 15.51 -13.23
CA LEU A 32 4.67 16.55 -12.31
C LEU A 32 6.14 16.88 -12.55
N LYS A 33 6.46 18.17 -12.71
CA LYS A 33 7.83 18.71 -12.83
C LYS A 33 8.16 19.58 -11.61
N GLY A 34 9.39 19.49 -11.10
CA GLY A 34 9.87 20.31 -9.98
C GLY A 34 9.42 19.84 -8.59
N PHE A 35 9.09 20.78 -7.71
CA PHE A 35 8.79 20.55 -6.28
C PHE A 35 7.61 19.58 -6.03
N TRP A 36 6.55 19.69 -6.83
CA TRP A 36 5.36 18.83 -6.72
C TRP A 36 5.63 17.35 -7.01
N ARG A 37 6.65 17.05 -7.81
CA ARG A 37 7.09 15.68 -8.06
C ARG A 37 7.75 15.07 -6.82
N VAL A 38 8.58 15.84 -6.13
CA VAL A 38 9.28 15.36 -4.92
C VAL A 38 8.29 15.09 -3.80
N LEU A 39 7.35 16.01 -3.55
CA LEU A 39 6.33 15.84 -2.52
C LEU A 39 5.43 14.62 -2.78
N THR A 40 4.94 14.46 -4.02
CA THR A 40 4.11 13.30 -4.39
C THR A 40 4.89 12.00 -4.38
N ALA A 41 6.17 12.01 -4.74
CA ALA A 41 7.03 10.83 -4.67
C ALA A 41 7.29 10.39 -3.22
N ILE A 42 7.52 11.32 -2.30
CA ILE A 42 7.70 11.03 -0.87
C ILE A 42 6.43 10.40 -0.29
N ILE A 43 5.27 11.00 -0.56
CA ILE A 43 3.97 10.48 -0.10
C ILE A 43 3.72 9.07 -0.66
N ALA A 44 4.03 8.86 -1.95
CA ALA A 44 3.83 7.57 -2.58
C ALA A 44 4.76 6.48 -2.02
N TYR A 45 6.01 6.82 -1.71
CA TYR A 45 6.95 5.91 -1.06
C TYR A 45 6.51 5.52 0.36
N ILE A 46 6.01 6.49 1.14
CA ILE A 46 5.46 6.22 2.47
C ILE A 46 4.26 5.26 2.37
N LEU A 47 3.35 5.50 1.42
CA LEU A 47 2.22 4.60 1.13
C LEU A 47 2.68 3.19 0.72
N MET A 48 3.76 3.09 -0.06
CA MET A 48 4.31 1.80 -0.49
C MET A 48 4.92 1.03 0.68
N ILE A 49 5.68 1.71 1.54
CA ILE A 49 6.26 1.13 2.76
C ILE A 49 5.16 0.68 3.73
N LEU A 50 4.14 1.51 3.96
CA LEU A 50 3.00 1.16 4.80
C LEU A 50 2.25 -0.06 4.26
N ALA A 51 1.99 -0.12 2.95
CA ALA A 51 1.36 -1.28 2.33
C ALA A 51 2.20 -2.56 2.49
N GLY A 52 3.52 -2.46 2.31
CA GLY A 52 4.45 -3.56 2.55
C GLY A 52 4.46 -4.02 4.00
N LEU A 53 4.42 -3.09 4.95
CA LEU A 53 4.37 -3.39 6.39
C LEU A 53 3.06 -4.08 6.79
N ILE A 54 1.93 -3.61 6.26
CA ILE A 54 0.61 -4.23 6.48
C ILE A 54 0.61 -5.66 5.97
N ILE A 55 1.12 -5.92 4.76
CA ILE A 55 1.20 -7.28 4.19
C ILE A 55 2.15 -8.17 5.01
N LEU A 56 3.30 -7.65 5.46
CA LEU A 56 4.21 -8.39 6.34
C LEU A 56 3.51 -8.83 7.63
N ILE A 57 2.79 -7.92 8.30
CA ILE A 57 2.06 -8.23 9.52
C ILE A 57 0.99 -9.29 9.26
N VAL A 58 0.27 -9.21 8.13
CA VAL A 58 -0.78 -10.17 7.78
C VAL A 58 -0.20 -11.56 7.44
N VAL A 59 0.91 -11.62 6.71
CA VAL A 59 1.57 -12.88 6.34
C VAL A 59 2.22 -13.54 7.56
N LEU A 60 2.93 -12.78 8.39
CA LEU A 60 3.52 -13.27 9.65
C LEU A 60 2.45 -13.73 10.65
N SER A 61 1.25 -13.16 10.60
CA SER A 61 0.11 -13.57 11.45
C SER A 61 -0.49 -14.93 11.07
N GLY A 62 -0.01 -15.58 10.01
CA GLY A 62 -0.32 -16.94 9.62
C GLY A 62 -1.80 -17.23 9.29
N PRO A 63 -2.07 -18.26 8.48
CA PRO A 63 -3.43 -18.76 8.31
C PRO A 63 -3.85 -19.42 9.64
N THR A 64 -4.74 -18.76 10.40
CA THR A 64 -5.30 -19.19 11.71
C THR A 64 -4.29 -19.10 12.87
N THR A 65 -4.58 -18.53 14.04
CA THR A 65 -5.77 -18.67 14.92
C THR A 65 -7.04 -17.99 14.45
#